data_AF-A0A453CM04-F1
#
_entry.id   AF-A0A453CM04-F1
#
_cell.length_a   1.000
_cell.length_b   1.000
_cell.length_c   1.000
_cell.angle_alpha   90.00
_cell.angle_beta   90.00
_cell.angle_gamma   90.00
#
_symmetry.space_group_name_H-M   'P 1'
#
loop_
_entity.id
_entity.type
_entity.pdbx_description
1 polymer ?
#
loop_
_entity_poly.entity_id
_entity_poly.type
_entity_poly.pdbx_seq_one_letter_code
_entity_poly.pdbx_strand_id
1 'polypeptide(L)'
;GFHMLDDFLLGYKVDWPVNIVITEEALRRYAEIFCYLVQVRFAVFSLTEVWRFLKELTQLISRSGRSRPDILKKLNSVMKVRHQVYHFLSTLQQYHHCNLSDISWRRFQHSLKHQVKDMRDIEYVHLCYVTDALHICFLSNETKPVATIIKSMLQQALEFRSCFKSLNDLSESTVNQLNLHSLINFSQVDAIRTRFESNIKDLYILHSKSSKYEELGLSRFWGYLNYNEYHSLKITKDVGCFYF
;
A
#
# COMPACT_ATOMS: atom_id res chain seq x y z
N GLY A 1 -8.11 5.84 -12.05
CA GLY A 1 -7.54 4.61 -11.47
C GLY A 1 -8.37 4.18 -10.28
N PHE A 2 -8.18 4.83 -9.12
CA PHE A 2 -8.92 4.49 -7.90
C PHE A 2 -10.40 4.83 -7.89
N HIS A 3 -10.85 5.86 -8.62
CA HIS A 3 -12.28 6.21 -8.69
C HIS A 3 -13.19 5.05 -9.11
N MET A 4 -12.71 4.10 -9.92
CA MET A 4 -13.52 2.92 -10.30
C MET A 4 -13.64 1.88 -9.18
N LEU A 5 -12.73 1.88 -8.21
CA LEU A 5 -12.77 1.00 -7.03
C LEU A 5 -13.44 1.67 -5.83
N ASP A 6 -13.59 3.00 -5.84
CA ASP A 6 -14.34 3.75 -4.84
C ASP A 6 -15.86 3.46 -4.96
N ASP A 7 -16.34 3.05 -6.14
CA ASP A 7 -17.76 2.76 -6.42
C ASP A 7 -18.16 1.28 -6.21
N PHE A 8 -17.21 0.39 -5.96
CA PHE A 8 -17.52 -1.00 -5.65
C PHE A 8 -17.90 -1.12 -4.17
N LEU A 9 -19.01 -1.79 -3.85
CA LEU A 9 -19.43 -2.00 -2.46
C LEU A 9 -19.81 -3.47 -2.24
N LEU A 10 -19.39 -4.04 -1.10
CA LEU A 10 -19.81 -5.38 -0.69
C LEU A 10 -21.14 -5.28 0.07
N GLY A 11 -22.21 -5.80 -0.55
CA GLY A 11 -23.52 -5.96 0.12
C GLY A 11 -23.63 -7.34 0.76
N TYR A 12 -23.83 -7.39 2.07
CA TYR A 12 -24.16 -8.62 2.79
C TYR A 12 -25.56 -8.48 3.41
N LYS A 13 -26.48 -9.36 3.04
CA LYS A 13 -27.83 -9.40 3.61
C LYS A 13 -27.81 -10.32 4.82
N VAL A 14 -28.20 -9.78 5.98
CA VAL A 14 -28.28 -10.54 7.24
C VAL A 14 -29.76 -10.81 7.52
N ASP A 15 -30.10 -12.09 7.68
CA ASP A 15 -31.44 -12.49 8.07
C ASP A 15 -31.66 -12.35 9.58
N TRP A 16 -32.92 -12.23 9.96
CA TRP A 16 -33.33 -12.28 11.36
C TRP A 16 -33.01 -13.67 11.97
N PRO A 17 -32.53 -13.77 13.22
CA PRO A 17 -32.36 -12.72 14.23
C PRO A 17 -30.97 -12.08 14.26
N VAL A 18 -30.06 -12.46 13.38
CA VAL A 18 -28.63 -12.07 13.46
C VAL A 18 -28.43 -10.58 13.17
N ASN A 19 -29.35 -9.96 12.43
CA ASN A 19 -29.37 -8.53 12.13
C ASN A 19 -29.52 -7.63 13.37
N ILE A 20 -29.94 -8.20 14.52
CA ILE A 20 -29.97 -7.49 15.81
C ILE A 20 -28.55 -7.13 16.26
N VAL A 21 -27.57 -8.02 16.01
CA VAL A 21 -26.16 -7.85 16.39
C VAL A 21 -25.36 -7.24 15.23
N ILE A 22 -25.60 -7.72 14.01
CA ILE A 22 -24.93 -7.22 12.81
C ILE A 22 -25.79 -6.11 12.20
N THR A 23 -25.58 -4.90 12.70
CA THR A 23 -26.30 -3.71 12.28
C THR A 23 -25.87 -3.26 10.87
N GLU A 24 -26.75 -2.51 10.18
CA GLU A 24 -26.45 -1.92 8.88
C GLU A 24 -25.23 -0.99 8.92
N GLU A 25 -25.02 -0.30 10.05
CA GLU A 25 -23.85 0.54 10.26
C GLU A 25 -22.55 -0.29 10.30
N ALA A 26 -22.56 -1.45 10.95
CA ALA A 26 -21.41 -2.35 10.95
C ALA A 26 -21.12 -2.89 9.53
N LEU A 27 -22.17 -3.23 8.77
CA LEU A 27 -22.02 -3.66 7.37
C LEU A 27 -21.42 -2.56 6.48
N ARG A 28 -21.80 -1.29 6.69
CA ARG A 28 -21.19 -0.16 5.97
C ARG A 28 -19.69 -0.05 6.27
N ARG A 29 -19.29 -0.21 7.53
CA ARG A 29 -17.87 -0.23 7.93
C ARG A 29 -17.12 -1.42 7.33
N TYR A 30 -17.72 -2.59 7.28
CA TYR A 30 -17.13 -3.76 6.60
C TYR A 30 -16.93 -3.51 5.11
N ALA A 31 -17.90 -2.89 4.44
CA ALA A 31 -17.76 -2.51 3.04
C ALA A 31 -16.59 -1.54 2.84
N GLU A 32 -16.47 -0.52 3.69
CA GLU A 32 -15.36 0.45 3.62
C GLU A 32 -13.98 -0.22 3.79
N ILE A 33 -13.84 -1.09 4.81
CA ILE A 33 -12.62 -1.88 5.04
C ILE A 33 -12.33 -2.76 3.82
N PHE A 34 -13.35 -3.44 3.29
CA PHE A 34 -13.20 -4.32 2.14
C PHE A 34 -12.69 -3.54 0.92
N CYS A 35 -13.30 -2.40 0.60
CA CYS A 35 -12.89 -1.57 -0.53
C CYS A 35 -11.44 -1.11 -0.38
N TYR A 36 -11.06 -0.63 0.81
CA TYR A 36 -9.68 -0.27 1.10
C TYR A 36 -8.70 -1.43 0.90
N LEU A 37 -9.00 -2.63 1.42
CA LEU A 37 -8.14 -3.80 1.25
C LEU A 37 -8.01 -4.22 -0.21
N VAL A 38 -9.08 -4.11 -1.00
CA VAL A 38 -9.04 -4.35 -2.45
C VAL A 38 -8.15 -3.32 -3.14
N GLN A 39 -8.25 -2.04 -2.78
CA GLN A 39 -7.38 -0.98 -3.33
C GLN A 39 -5.90 -1.28 -3.07
N VAL A 40 -5.54 -1.71 -1.86
CA VAL A 40 -4.17 -2.12 -1.52
C VAL A 40 -3.71 -3.31 -2.38
N ARG A 41 -4.54 -4.36 -2.49
CA ARG A 41 -4.21 -5.53 -3.33
C ARG A 41 -4.05 -5.16 -4.80
N PHE A 42 -4.92 -4.30 -5.32
CA PHE A 42 -4.87 -3.85 -6.70
C PHE A 42 -3.61 -3.03 -7.01
N ALA A 43 -3.17 -2.17 -6.08
CA ALA A 43 -1.93 -1.43 -6.22
C ALA A 43 -0.69 -2.35 -6.25
N VAL A 44 -0.65 -3.35 -5.37
CA VAL A 44 0.42 -4.38 -5.38
C VAL A 44 0.42 -5.15 -6.71
N PHE A 45 -0.76 -5.57 -7.17
CA PHE A 45 -0.92 -6.27 -8.45
C PHE A 45 -0.43 -5.41 -9.64
N SER A 46 -0.78 -4.12 -9.68
CA SER A 46 -0.33 -3.18 -10.71
C SER A 46 1.20 -3.11 -10.79
N LEU A 47 1.90 -3.06 -9.65
CA LEU A 47 3.36 -3.05 -9.62
C LEU A 47 3.99 -4.39 -10.05
N THR A 48 3.31 -5.52 -9.78
CA THR A 48 3.74 -6.84 -10.25
C THR A 48 3.67 -6.94 -11.77
N GLU A 49 2.60 -6.42 -12.38
CA GLU A 49 2.49 -6.36 -13.85
C GLU A 49 3.58 -5.50 -14.48
N VAL A 50 3.88 -4.35 -13.87
CA VAL A 50 4.99 -3.51 -14.34
C VAL A 50 6.34 -4.24 -14.20
N TRP A 51 6.55 -4.99 -13.13
CA TRP A 51 7.78 -5.78 -12.97
C TRP A 51 7.91 -6.86 -14.05
N ARG A 52 6.83 -7.55 -14.39
CA ARG A 52 6.81 -8.55 -15.47
C ARG A 52 7.24 -7.92 -16.78
N PHE A 53 6.66 -6.78 -17.13
CA PHE A 53 7.05 -6.01 -18.33
C PHE A 53 8.53 -5.63 -18.33
N LEU A 54 9.01 -5.05 -17.23
CA LEU A 54 10.38 -4.61 -17.13
C LEU A 54 11.38 -5.77 -17.22
N LYS A 55 11.03 -6.95 -16.71
CA LYS A 55 11.82 -8.18 -16.82
C LYS A 55 11.88 -8.68 -18.26
N GLU A 56 10.75 -8.72 -18.96
CA GLU A 56 10.69 -9.08 -20.38
C GLU A 56 11.55 -8.12 -21.23
N LEU A 57 11.42 -6.80 -21.00
CA LEU A 57 12.23 -5.78 -21.67
C LEU A 57 13.73 -5.97 -21.41
N THR A 58 14.13 -6.28 -20.18
CA THR A 58 15.53 -6.54 -19.83
C THR A 58 16.08 -7.77 -20.56
N GLN A 59 15.28 -8.83 -20.66
CA GLN A 59 15.65 -10.06 -21.36
C GLN A 59 15.84 -9.82 -22.87
N LEU A 60 14.95 -9.07 -23.50
CA LEU A 60 15.06 -8.71 -24.93
C LEU A 60 16.32 -7.88 -25.21
N ILE A 61 16.62 -6.88 -24.36
CA ILE A 61 17.83 -6.06 -24.49
C ILE A 61 19.10 -6.90 -24.29
N SER A 62 19.06 -7.90 -23.41
CA SER A 62 20.21 -8.78 -23.16
C SER A 62 20.46 -9.75 -24.32
N ARG A 63 19.40 -10.18 -25.02
CA ARG A 63 19.48 -11.10 -26.16
C ARG A 63 19.93 -10.43 -27.46
N SER A 64 19.66 -9.14 -27.64
CA SER A 64 19.97 -8.41 -28.89
C SER A 64 21.47 -8.19 -29.16
N GLY A 65 22.38 -8.76 -28.36
CA GLY A 65 23.83 -8.74 -28.58
C GLY A 65 24.50 -7.38 -28.43
N ARG A 66 23.74 -6.28 -28.38
CA ARG A 66 24.19 -4.91 -28.13
C ARG A 66 23.94 -4.54 -26.68
N SER A 67 24.74 -5.10 -25.77
CA SER A 67 24.73 -4.68 -24.37
C SER A 67 25.08 -3.20 -24.29
N ARG A 68 24.06 -2.35 -24.09
CA ARG A 68 24.22 -0.91 -23.86
C ARG A 68 24.20 -0.67 -22.35
N PRO A 69 25.35 -0.59 -21.68
CA PRO A 69 25.41 -0.52 -20.21
C PRO A 69 24.65 0.68 -19.65
N ASP A 70 24.61 1.81 -20.38
CA ASP A 70 23.89 3.02 -19.95
C ASP A 70 22.37 2.85 -19.92
N ILE A 71 21.85 1.98 -20.77
CA ILE A 71 20.44 1.65 -20.84
C ILE A 71 20.03 0.71 -19.72
N LEU A 72 20.86 -0.29 -19.45
CA LEU A 72 20.65 -1.19 -18.32
C LEU A 72 20.70 -0.40 -17.00
N LYS A 73 21.61 0.57 -16.86
CA LYS A 73 21.65 1.49 -15.71
C LYS A 73 20.34 2.27 -15.54
N LYS A 74 19.80 2.86 -16.62
CA LYS A 74 18.52 3.58 -16.56
C LYS A 74 17.36 2.67 -16.17
N LEU A 75 17.31 1.47 -16.74
CA LEU A 75 16.27 0.49 -16.44
C LEU A 75 16.37 0.01 -14.98
N ASN A 76 17.59 -0.26 -14.49
CA ASN A 76 17.83 -0.57 -13.08
C ASN A 76 17.36 0.53 -12.13
N SER A 77 17.54 1.81 -12.50
CA SER A 77 17.00 2.94 -11.72
C SER A 77 15.48 2.90 -11.63
N VAL A 78 14.77 2.61 -12.73
CA VAL A 78 13.31 2.44 -12.73
C VAL A 78 12.90 1.26 -11.86
N MET A 79 13.64 0.14 -11.95
CA MET A 79 13.44 -1.06 -11.14
C MET A 79 13.59 -0.78 -9.65
N LYS A 80 14.57 0.05 -9.29
CA LYS A 80 14.81 0.47 -7.91
C LYS A 80 13.63 1.26 -7.36
N VAL A 81 13.11 2.24 -8.12
CA VAL A 81 11.92 3.02 -7.71
C VAL A 81 10.71 2.10 -7.54
N ARG A 82 10.45 1.22 -8.52
CA ARG A 82 9.38 0.22 -8.42
C ARG A 82 9.54 -0.63 -7.16
N HIS A 83 10.75 -1.07 -6.87
CA HIS A 83 11.03 -1.93 -5.74
C HIS A 83 10.73 -1.22 -4.41
N GLN A 84 11.10 0.05 -4.27
CA GLN A 84 10.80 0.85 -3.09
C GLN A 84 9.29 0.99 -2.84
N VAL A 85 8.51 1.36 -3.87
CA VAL A 85 7.05 1.48 -3.76
C VAL A 85 6.40 0.13 -3.43
N TYR A 86 6.86 -0.94 -4.10
CA TYR A 86 6.35 -2.29 -3.83
C TYR A 86 6.65 -2.76 -2.41
N HIS A 87 7.87 -2.51 -1.90
CA HIS A 87 8.24 -2.88 -0.54
C HIS A 87 7.29 -2.23 0.48
N PHE A 88 7.04 -0.93 0.33
CA PHE A 88 6.08 -0.23 1.17
C PHE A 88 4.69 -0.89 1.15
N LEU A 89 4.13 -1.12 -0.05
CA LEU A 89 2.78 -1.69 -0.18
C LEU A 89 2.68 -3.16 0.26
N SER A 90 3.71 -3.95 0.00
CA SER A 90 3.79 -5.35 0.47
C SER A 90 3.87 -5.43 1.99
N THR A 91 4.66 -4.54 2.61
CA THR A 91 4.73 -4.44 4.08
C THR A 91 3.39 -3.99 4.67
N LEU A 92 2.71 -3.03 4.03
CA LEU A 92 1.38 -2.58 4.44
C LEU A 92 0.35 -3.72 4.33
N GLN A 93 0.37 -4.47 3.23
CA GLN A 93 -0.51 -5.63 3.04
C GLN A 93 -0.26 -6.69 4.11
N GLN A 94 1.00 -6.98 4.45
CA GLN A 94 1.35 -7.94 5.49
C GLN A 94 0.90 -7.46 6.87
N TYR A 95 1.10 -6.17 7.17
CA TYR A 95 0.61 -5.56 8.40
C TYR A 95 -0.89 -5.73 8.55
N HIS A 96 -1.68 -5.41 7.53
CA HIS A 96 -3.14 -5.58 7.55
C HIS A 96 -3.52 -7.05 7.74
N HIS A 97 -2.88 -7.96 7.02
CA HIS A 97 -3.16 -9.38 7.12
C HIS A 97 -2.97 -9.91 8.55
N CYS A 98 -1.80 -9.66 9.16
CA CYS A 98 -1.51 -10.10 10.53
C CYS A 98 -2.38 -9.40 11.58
N ASN A 99 -2.60 -8.09 11.47
CA ASN A 99 -3.35 -7.39 12.51
C ASN A 99 -4.85 -7.72 12.46
N LEU A 100 -5.45 -7.83 11.27
CA LEU A 100 -6.87 -8.12 11.13
C LEU A 100 -7.19 -9.61 11.31
N SER A 101 -6.48 -10.49 10.59
CA SER A 101 -6.83 -11.92 10.50
C SER A 101 -6.39 -12.70 11.73
N ASP A 102 -5.32 -12.25 12.39
CA ASP A 102 -4.72 -12.93 13.53
C ASP A 102 -5.00 -12.21 14.83
N ILE A 103 -4.49 -10.99 15.00
CA ILE A 103 -4.48 -10.33 16.31
C ILE A 103 -5.89 -9.89 16.72
N SER A 104 -6.55 -9.11 15.86
CA SER A 104 -7.89 -8.58 16.14
C SER A 104 -8.93 -9.70 16.21
N TRP A 105 -8.87 -10.65 15.27
CA TRP A 105 -9.78 -11.81 15.25
C TRP A 105 -9.63 -12.69 16.49
N ARG A 106 -8.41 -13.05 16.90
CA ARG A 106 -8.20 -13.85 18.13
C ARG A 106 -8.68 -13.12 19.38
N ARG A 107 -8.47 -11.80 19.45
CA ARG A 107 -8.98 -10.97 20.55
C ARG A 107 -10.50 -10.96 20.58
N PHE A 108 -11.16 -10.80 19.43
CA PHE A 108 -12.61 -10.88 19.31
C PHE A 108 -13.14 -12.25 19.75
N GLN A 109 -12.56 -13.35 19.26
CA GLN A 109 -12.94 -14.71 19.67
C GLN A 109 -12.78 -14.94 21.18
N HIS A 110 -11.72 -14.40 21.78
CA HIS A 110 -11.50 -14.49 23.22
C HIS A 110 -12.56 -13.69 24.00
N SER A 111 -12.81 -12.43 23.63
CA SER A 111 -13.86 -11.61 24.23
C SER A 111 -15.24 -12.25 24.08
N LEU A 112 -15.55 -12.80 22.91
CA LEU A 112 -16.82 -13.49 22.64
C LEU A 112 -17.01 -14.73 23.54
N LYS A 113 -15.94 -15.47 23.87
CA LYS A 113 -16.02 -16.65 24.73
C LYS A 113 -16.08 -16.35 26.22
N HIS A 114 -15.41 -15.29 26.67
CA HIS A 114 -15.15 -15.07 28.11
C HIS A 114 -15.84 -13.85 28.70
N GLN A 115 -16.21 -12.87 27.88
CA GLN A 115 -16.75 -11.59 28.37
C GLN A 115 -18.25 -11.44 28.11
N VAL A 116 -18.79 -12.19 27.16
CA VAL A 116 -20.20 -12.10 26.75
C VAL A 116 -21.09 -12.92 27.68
N LYS A 117 -22.14 -12.27 28.21
CA LYS A 117 -23.17 -12.91 29.03
C LYS A 117 -24.58 -12.70 28.45
N ASP A 118 -24.82 -11.56 27.81
CA ASP A 118 -26.10 -11.25 27.17
C ASP A 118 -25.94 -10.86 25.69
N MET A 119 -27.08 -10.65 25.00
CA MET A 119 -27.08 -10.25 23.58
C MET A 119 -26.44 -8.88 23.33
N ARG A 120 -26.54 -7.96 24.31
CA ARG A 120 -25.97 -6.61 24.19
C ARG A 120 -24.44 -6.67 24.28
N ASP A 121 -23.91 -7.58 25.08
CA ASP A 121 -22.48 -7.85 25.15
C ASP A 121 -21.96 -8.36 23.79
N ILE A 122 -22.73 -9.20 23.08
CA ILE A 122 -22.37 -9.65 21.71
C ILE A 122 -22.28 -8.45 20.77
N GLU A 123 -23.31 -7.61 20.76
CA GLU A 123 -23.35 -6.39 19.92
C GLU A 123 -22.16 -5.47 20.22
N TYR A 124 -21.89 -5.22 21.50
CA TYR A 124 -20.78 -4.39 21.94
C TYR A 124 -19.41 -4.95 21.53
N VAL A 125 -19.15 -6.23 21.80
CA VAL A 125 -17.88 -6.88 21.45
C VAL A 125 -17.67 -6.91 19.93
N HIS A 126 -18.74 -7.11 19.15
CA HIS A 126 -18.71 -7.00 17.69
C HIS A 126 -18.39 -5.57 17.23
N LEU A 127 -19.03 -4.56 17.80
CA LEU A 127 -18.75 -3.16 17.46
C LEU A 127 -17.31 -2.77 17.78
N CYS A 128 -16.77 -3.22 18.93
CA CYS A 128 -15.36 -3.03 19.28
C CYS A 128 -14.42 -3.67 18.25
N TYR A 129 -14.73 -4.89 17.78
CA TYR A 129 -13.95 -5.56 16.73
C TYR A 129 -13.95 -4.77 15.42
N VAL A 130 -15.12 -4.32 14.95
CA VAL A 130 -15.23 -3.54 13.70
C VAL A 130 -14.49 -2.21 13.83
N THR A 131 -14.61 -1.54 14.98
CA THR A 131 -13.93 -0.27 15.24
C THR A 131 -12.42 -0.47 15.25
N ASP A 132 -11.93 -1.49 15.94
CA ASP A 132 -10.52 -1.85 15.95
C ASP A 132 -9.98 -2.17 14.54
N ALA A 133 -10.76 -2.88 13.72
CA ALA A 133 -10.41 -3.14 12.32
C ALA A 133 -10.28 -1.84 11.50
N LEU A 134 -11.17 -0.86 11.70
CA LEU A 134 -11.06 0.46 11.07
C LEU A 134 -9.79 1.20 11.50
N HIS A 135 -9.44 1.18 12.79
CA HIS A 135 -8.20 1.79 13.28
C HIS A 135 -6.96 1.10 12.69
N ILE A 136 -6.96 -0.24 12.60
CA ILE A 136 -5.88 -1.01 11.96
C ILE A 136 -5.73 -0.61 10.49
N CYS A 137 -6.84 -0.43 9.76
CA CYS A 137 -6.83 0.01 8.37
C CYS A 137 -6.50 1.50 8.15
N PHE A 138 -6.26 2.26 9.22
CA PHE A 138 -6.09 3.72 9.17
C PHE A 138 -7.29 4.45 8.53
N LEU A 139 -8.51 3.92 8.74
CA LEU A 139 -9.76 4.52 8.26
C LEU A 139 -10.47 5.34 9.36
N SER A 140 -9.88 5.43 10.54
CA SER A 140 -10.44 6.22 11.64
C SER A 140 -10.24 7.72 11.42
N ASN A 141 -11.07 8.54 12.09
CA ASN A 141 -10.96 10.00 11.99
C ASN A 141 -9.60 10.55 12.45
N GLU A 142 -8.97 9.87 13.42
CA GLU A 142 -7.66 10.23 13.96
C GLU A 142 -6.52 9.93 12.98
N THR A 143 -6.66 8.88 12.18
CA THR A 143 -5.63 8.39 11.25
C THR A 143 -5.75 8.95 9.84
N LYS A 144 -6.65 9.92 9.61
CA LYS A 144 -6.82 10.66 8.35
C LYS A 144 -5.52 11.16 7.70
N PRO A 145 -4.53 11.75 8.42
CA PRO A 145 -3.29 12.18 7.78
C PRO A 145 -2.50 11.00 7.22
N VAL A 146 -2.44 9.87 7.94
CA VAL A 146 -1.80 8.63 7.48
C VAL A 146 -2.54 8.04 6.30
N ALA A 147 -3.87 8.01 6.35
CA ALA A 147 -4.73 7.53 5.26
C ALA A 147 -4.47 8.29 3.95
N THR A 148 -4.28 9.60 4.05
CA THR A 148 -3.99 10.47 2.89
C THR A 148 -2.65 10.13 2.25
N ILE A 149 -1.61 9.88 3.07
CA ILE A 149 -0.29 9.44 2.59
C ILE A 149 -0.41 8.07 1.92
N ILE A 150 -1.10 7.10 2.54
CA ILE A 150 -1.30 5.77 1.96
C ILE A 150 -2.04 5.88 0.63
N LYS A 151 -3.11 6.68 0.54
CA LYS A 151 -3.86 6.90 -0.71
C LYS A 151 -2.96 7.51 -1.79
N SER A 152 -2.09 8.45 -1.43
CA SER A 152 -1.06 9.00 -2.33
C SER A 152 -0.11 7.91 -2.83
N MET A 153 0.40 7.04 -1.96
CA MET A 153 1.28 5.90 -2.33
C MET A 153 0.58 4.89 -3.24
N LEU A 154 -0.68 4.58 -2.96
CA LEU A 154 -1.50 3.70 -3.80
C LEU A 154 -1.67 4.31 -5.19
N GLN A 155 -2.00 5.61 -5.28
CA GLN A 155 -2.10 6.35 -6.54
C GLN A 155 -0.80 6.32 -7.34
N GLN A 156 0.34 6.52 -6.69
CA GLN A 156 1.65 6.42 -7.33
C GLN A 156 1.91 5.03 -7.93
N ALA A 157 1.49 3.96 -7.24
CA ALA A 157 1.65 2.60 -7.75
C ALA A 157 0.83 2.34 -9.03
N LEU A 158 -0.33 2.99 -9.18
CA LEU A 158 -1.11 2.93 -10.42
C LEU A 158 -0.54 3.83 -11.51
N GLU A 159 -0.14 5.05 -11.17
CA GLU A 159 0.53 5.98 -12.10
C GLU A 159 1.81 5.38 -12.67
N PHE A 160 2.50 4.54 -11.90
CA PHE A 160 3.69 3.83 -12.37
C PHE A 160 3.42 3.01 -13.63
N ARG A 161 2.22 2.43 -13.80
CA ARG A 161 1.83 1.72 -15.03
C ARG A 161 1.73 2.67 -16.22
N SER A 162 1.25 3.90 -16.00
CA SER A 162 1.08 4.90 -17.07
C SER A 162 2.42 5.43 -17.62
N CYS A 163 3.53 5.20 -16.91
CA CYS A 163 4.87 5.54 -17.38
C CYS A 163 5.33 4.68 -18.57
N PHE A 164 4.62 3.60 -18.88
CA PHE A 164 4.96 2.64 -19.93
C PHE A 164 3.92 2.69 -21.05
N LYS A 165 4.38 2.81 -22.31
CA LYS A 165 3.51 2.70 -23.48
C LYS A 165 3.02 1.26 -23.71
N SER A 166 1.92 1.13 -24.48
CA SER A 166 1.14 -0.10 -24.70
C SER A 166 1.98 -1.37 -24.80
N LEU A 167 1.55 -2.36 -24.01
CA LEU A 167 2.19 -3.62 -23.69
C LEU A 167 2.20 -4.63 -24.85
N ASN A 168 1.44 -4.39 -25.92
CA ASN A 168 1.09 -5.43 -26.90
C ASN A 168 2.04 -5.54 -28.11
N ASP A 169 2.92 -4.56 -28.36
CA ASP A 169 3.72 -4.48 -29.61
C ASP A 169 5.23 -4.73 -29.42
N LEU A 170 5.64 -5.34 -28.29
CA LEU A 170 7.05 -5.54 -27.99
C LEU A 170 7.62 -6.76 -28.73
N SER A 171 8.04 -6.57 -29.98
CA SER A 171 8.78 -7.56 -30.75
C SER A 171 10.30 -7.29 -30.71
N GLU A 172 11.11 -8.31 -30.99
CA GLU A 172 12.58 -8.22 -30.99
C GLU A 172 13.11 -7.22 -32.03
N SER A 173 12.38 -7.03 -33.14
CA SER A 173 12.69 -6.00 -34.15
C SER A 173 12.39 -4.57 -33.67
N THR A 174 11.35 -4.40 -32.85
CA THR A 174 10.95 -3.09 -32.30
C THR A 174 11.98 -2.57 -31.29
N VAL A 175 12.59 -3.45 -30.47
CA VAL A 175 13.61 -3.08 -29.47
C VAL A 175 14.92 -2.60 -30.12
N ASN A 176 15.23 -3.08 -31.33
CA ASN A 176 16.43 -2.68 -32.07
C ASN A 176 16.32 -1.26 -32.66
N GLN A 177 15.10 -0.77 -32.92
CA GLN A 177 14.83 0.54 -33.49
C GLN A 177 14.36 1.59 -32.46
N LEU A 178 13.68 1.18 -31.38
CA LEU A 178 13.14 2.11 -30.38
C LEU A 178 14.20 2.57 -29.37
N ASN A 179 14.29 3.89 -29.20
CA ASN A 179 14.96 4.48 -28.05
C ASN A 179 14.14 4.22 -26.79
N LEU A 180 14.76 3.82 -25.69
CA LEU A 180 14.10 3.56 -24.40
C LEU A 180 13.26 4.74 -23.89
N HIS A 181 13.66 5.97 -24.22
CA HIS A 181 12.93 7.20 -23.95
C HIS A 181 11.56 7.30 -24.65
N SER A 182 11.35 6.54 -25.72
CA SER A 182 10.04 6.47 -26.40
C SER A 182 9.08 5.49 -25.73
N LEU A 183 9.60 4.53 -24.96
CA LEU A 183 8.85 3.45 -24.31
C LEU A 183 8.56 3.75 -22.83
N ILE A 184 9.52 4.39 -22.15
CA ILE A 184 9.44 4.74 -20.73
C ILE A 184 9.51 6.25 -20.59
N ASN A 185 8.53 6.82 -19.90
CA ASN A 185 8.55 8.21 -19.48
C ASN A 185 9.40 8.38 -18.20
N PHE A 186 10.69 8.64 -18.38
CA PHE A 186 11.62 8.78 -17.25
C PHE A 186 11.34 10.00 -16.35
N SER A 187 10.77 11.09 -16.88
CA SER A 187 10.42 12.25 -16.05
C SER A 187 9.26 11.95 -15.11
N GLN A 188 8.28 11.16 -15.56
CA GLN A 188 7.22 10.66 -14.69
C GLN A 188 7.73 9.69 -13.63
N VAL A 189 8.64 8.77 -13.97
CA VAL A 189 9.26 7.87 -12.98
C VAL A 189 10.01 8.67 -11.91
N ASP A 190 10.71 9.74 -12.31
CA ASP A 190 11.39 10.61 -11.36
C ASP A 190 10.42 11.40 -10.46
N ALA A 191 9.33 11.92 -11.03
CA ALA A 191 8.27 12.56 -10.26
C ALA A 191 7.60 11.60 -9.25
N ILE A 192 7.46 10.32 -9.60
CA ILE A 192 6.97 9.30 -8.68
C ILE A 192 7.99 9.07 -7.57
N ARG A 193 9.29 8.98 -7.90
CA ARG A 193 10.37 8.82 -6.91
C ARG A 193 10.37 9.96 -5.89
N THR A 194 10.38 11.22 -6.34
CA THR A 194 10.44 12.38 -5.44
C THR A 194 9.21 12.45 -4.53
N ARG A 195 8.01 12.20 -5.09
CA ARG A 195 6.78 12.16 -4.30
C ARG A 195 6.75 10.99 -3.31
N PHE A 196 7.30 9.83 -3.67
CA PHE A 196 7.42 8.69 -2.75
C PHE A 196 8.33 9.04 -1.59
N GLU A 197 9.47 9.68 -1.86
CA GLU A 197 10.40 10.12 -0.82
C GLU A 197 9.78 11.18 0.10
N SER A 198 8.99 12.12 -0.44
CA SER A 198 8.20 13.07 0.35
C SER A 198 7.20 12.35 1.25
N ASN A 199 6.39 11.45 0.70
CA ASN A 199 5.38 10.70 1.44
C ASN A 199 6.00 9.88 2.59
N ILE A 200 7.18 9.27 2.39
CA ILE A 200 7.91 8.57 3.46
C ILE A 200 8.40 9.55 4.55
N LYS A 201 8.89 10.73 4.17
CA LYS A 201 9.30 11.78 5.14
C LYS A 201 8.11 12.27 5.95
N ASP A 202 6.98 12.51 5.31
CA ASP A 202 5.74 12.95 5.98
C ASP A 202 5.25 11.87 6.96
N LEU A 203 5.29 10.60 6.56
CA LEU A 203 4.94 9.47 7.42
C LEU A 203 5.87 9.38 8.64
N TYR A 204 7.17 9.62 8.45
CA TYR A 204 8.14 9.68 9.55
C TYR A 204 7.84 10.82 10.54
N ILE A 205 7.49 12.00 10.02
CA ILE A 205 7.13 13.15 10.85
C ILE A 205 5.86 12.88 11.65
N LEU A 206 4.86 12.21 11.06
CA LEU A 206 3.65 11.80 11.78
C LEU A 206 3.99 10.79 12.88
N HIS A 207 4.81 9.79 12.57
CA HIS A 207 5.28 8.83 13.56
C HIS A 207 6.04 9.50 14.72
N SER A 208 6.90 10.48 14.45
CA SER A 208 7.67 11.17 15.49
C SER A 208 6.84 12.14 16.34
N LYS A 209 5.76 12.70 15.77
CA LYS A 209 4.80 13.55 16.48
C LYS A 209 3.78 12.74 17.29
N SER A 210 3.46 11.52 16.85
CA SER A 210 2.54 10.65 17.58
C SER A 210 3.13 10.32 18.96
N SER A 211 2.38 10.65 20.01
CA SER A 211 2.70 10.22 21.36
C SER A 211 2.76 8.68 21.38
N LYS A 212 3.76 8.08 22.02
CA LYS A 212 3.99 6.62 22.08
C LYS A 212 2.76 5.81 22.54
N TYR A 213 1.73 6.46 23.09
CA TYR A 213 0.55 5.82 23.69
C TYR A 213 -0.75 5.96 22.87
N GLU A 214 -0.87 6.91 21.93
CA GLU A 214 -2.13 7.15 21.21
C GLU A 214 -2.25 6.41 19.87
N GLU A 215 -1.13 6.14 19.17
CA GLU A 215 -1.17 5.49 17.84
C GLU A 215 -0.31 4.22 17.76
N LEU A 216 -0.62 3.23 18.59
CA LEU A 216 0.06 1.92 18.58
C LEU A 216 0.09 1.27 17.18
N GLY A 217 -0.91 1.55 16.33
CA GLY A 217 -0.98 1.04 14.96
C GLY A 217 0.12 1.60 14.05
N LEU A 218 0.31 2.93 14.05
CA LEU A 218 1.31 3.58 13.20
C LEU A 218 2.73 3.21 13.63
N SER A 219 2.99 3.16 14.94
CA SER A 219 4.31 2.77 15.45
C SER A 219 4.67 1.32 15.09
N ARG A 220 3.71 0.39 15.20
CA ARG A 220 3.92 -1.00 14.76
C ARG A 220 4.18 -1.09 13.26
N PHE A 221 3.38 -0.39 12.45
CA PHE A 221 3.57 -0.36 11.00
C PHE A 221 4.95 0.22 10.62
N TRP A 222 5.35 1.33 11.24
CA TRP A 222 6.66 1.94 11.01
C TRP A 222 7.81 0.99 11.38
N GLY A 223 7.67 0.25 12.48
CA GLY A 223 8.63 -0.79 12.88
C GLY A 223 8.81 -1.88 11.82
N TYR A 224 7.73 -2.32 11.15
CA TYR A 224 7.83 -3.28 10.05
C TYR A 224 8.44 -2.66 8.78
N LEU A 225 8.11 -1.41 8.47
CA LEU A 225 8.61 -0.71 7.28
C LEU A 225 10.11 -0.39 7.38
N ASN A 226 10.56 -0.02 8.57
CA ASN A 226 11.91 0.46 8.82
C ASN A 226 12.73 -0.54 9.67
N TYR A 227 12.52 -1.84 9.46
CA TYR A 227 13.21 -2.89 10.22
C TYR A 227 14.73 -2.79 10.16
N ASN A 228 15.29 -2.41 8.99
CA ASN A 228 16.72 -2.24 8.77
C ASN A 228 17.21 -0.79 8.97
N GLU A 229 16.38 0.09 9.53
CA GLU A 229 16.66 1.53 9.67
C GLU A 229 16.97 2.29 8.37
N TYR A 230 16.77 1.68 7.21
CA TYR A 230 17.14 2.26 5.91
C TYR A 230 16.52 3.65 5.68
N HIS A 231 15.25 3.80 6.03
CA HIS A 231 14.55 5.07 5.86
C HIS A 231 14.98 6.08 6.92
N SER A 232 15.14 5.67 8.18
CA SER A 232 15.69 6.54 9.23
C SER A 232 17.09 7.04 8.90
N LEU A 233 18.00 6.16 8.48
CA LEU A 233 19.37 6.53 8.11
C LEU A 233 19.41 7.46 6.91
N LYS A 234 18.54 7.25 5.92
CA LYS A 234 18.44 8.13 4.74
C LYS A 234 17.89 9.51 5.12
N ILE A 235 16.87 9.56 5.97
CA ILE A 235 16.28 10.82 6.45
C ILE A 235 17.28 11.55 7.35
N THR A 236 17.97 10.87 8.27
CA THR A 236 18.99 11.47 9.14
C THR A 236 20.19 11.98 8.34
N LYS A 237 20.58 11.35 7.23
CA LYS A 237 21.62 11.87 6.33
C LYS A 237 21.16 13.13 5.58
N ASP A 238 19.90 13.19 5.15
CA ASP A 238 19.33 14.40 4.53
C ASP A 238 19.20 15.56 5.52
N VAL A 239 18.86 15.28 6.79
CA VAL A 239 18.71 16.30 7.85
C VAL A 239 20.07 16.71 8.44
N GLY A 240 21.05 15.80 8.47
CA GLY A 240 22.43 16.08 8.88
C GLY A 240 23.17 17.05 7.97
N CYS A 241 22.63 17.37 6.79
CA CYS A 241 23.14 18.42 5.90
C CYS A 241 22.67 19.84 6.25
N PHE A 242 21.82 20.01 7.28
CA PHE A 242 21.33 21.33 7.73
C PHE A 242 21.95 21.83 9.04
N TYR A 243 23.04 21.21 9.51
CA TYR A 243 23.86 21.77 10.59
C TYR A 243 25.21 22.23 10.04
N PHE A 244 25.26 23.48 9.60
CA PHE A 244 26.42 24.36 9.64
C PHE A 244 25.96 25.75 10.06
#